data_AF-A0A2N2EB80-F1
#
_entry.id   AF-A0A2N2EB80-F1
#
_cell.length_a   1.000
_cell.length_b   1.000
_cell.length_c   1.000
_cell.angle_alpha   90.00
_cell.angle_beta   90.00
_cell.angle_gamma   90.00
#
_symmetry.space_group_name_H-M   'P 1'
#
loop_
_entity.id
_entity.type
_entity.pdbx_description
1 polymer ?
#
loop_
_entity_poly.entity_id
_entity_poly.type
_entity_poly.pdbx_seq_one_letter_code
_entity_poly.pdbx_strand_id
1 'polypeptide(L)'
;MIQEIGGLLGTFTGVLIIMAACNFVFKFINRKWGKKIRVNEKNGKKLNSIIKFFSKQHVRFGVLAIVIMVIHVIFQYSWYGLSKTGMIALIIMGLQGILGIMLKKNKNNKKTILMFHRLVPIMLIIILAFHPA
;
A
#
# COMPACT_ATOMS: atom_id res chain seq x y z
N MET A 1 -22.40 13.83 8.63
CA MET A 1 -22.37 13.50 7.18
C MET A 1 -21.03 13.79 6.50
N ILE A 2 -20.60 15.05 6.31
CA ILE A 2 -19.33 15.33 5.59
C ILE A 2 -18.13 14.69 6.32
N GLN A 3 -17.99 14.93 7.62
CA GLN A 3 -16.89 14.36 8.40
C GLN A 3 -16.88 12.82 8.37
N GLU A 4 -18.07 12.18 8.35
CA GLU A 4 -18.20 10.74 8.20
C GLU A 4 -17.73 10.25 6.82
N ILE A 5 -18.07 10.95 5.73
CA ILE A 5 -17.61 10.63 4.38
C ILE A 5 -16.09 10.77 4.29
N GLY A 6 -15.53 11.86 4.85
CA GLY A 6 -14.09 12.09 4.93
C GLY A 6 -13.38 10.96 5.68
N GLY A 7 -13.87 10.61 6.87
CA GLY A 7 -13.34 9.51 7.67
C GLY A 7 -13.46 8.14 7.00
N LEU A 8 -14.54 7.89 6.24
CA LEU A 8 -14.72 6.65 5.48
C LEU A 8 -13.73 6.55 4.33
N LEU A 9 -13.52 7.63 3.57
CA LEU A 9 -12.51 7.69 2.50
C LEU A 9 -11.08 7.54 3.04
N GLY A 10 -10.79 8.17 4.19
CA GLY A 10 -9.52 8.02 4.89
C GLY A 10 -9.29 6.57 5.34
N THR A 11 -10.32 5.95 5.93
CA THR A 11 -10.30 4.54 6.36
C THR A 11 -10.06 3.59 5.18
N PHE A 12 -10.79 3.77 4.07
CA PHE A 12 -10.60 2.95 2.86
C PHE A 12 -9.20 3.11 2.26
N THR A 13 -8.66 4.33 2.26
CA THR A 13 -7.27 4.58 1.86
C THR A 13 -6.31 3.76 2.73
N GLY A 14 -6.45 3.84 4.06
CA GLY A 14 -5.63 3.09 5.01
C GLY A 14 -5.72 1.57 4.80
N VAL A 15 -6.92 1.02 4.66
CA VAL A 15 -7.15 -0.41 4.40
C VAL A 15 -6.47 -0.86 3.10
N LEU A 16 -6.61 -0.10 2.01
CA LEU A 16 -5.98 -0.45 0.73
C LEU A 16 -4.45 -0.39 0.80
N ILE A 17 -3.89 0.56 1.54
CA ILE A 17 -2.44 0.63 1.79
C ILE A 17 -1.97 -0.61 2.56
N ILE A 18 -2.69 -1.03 3.61
CA ILE A 18 -2.38 -2.24 4.36
C ILE A 18 -2.46 -3.48 3.46
N MET A 19 -3.52 -3.62 2.66
CA MET A 19 -3.68 -4.72 1.71
C MET A 19 -2.56 -4.74 0.67
N ALA A 20 -2.13 -3.57 0.18
CA ALA A 20 -0.97 -3.46 -0.70
C ALA A 20 0.33 -3.87 0.01
N ALA A 21 0.53 -3.48 1.27
CA ALA A 21 1.70 -3.81 2.08
C ALA A 21 1.79 -5.31 2.41
N CYS A 22 0.66 -6.02 2.55
CA CYS A 22 0.63 -7.46 2.77
C CYS A 22 1.41 -8.25 1.70
N ASN A 23 1.52 -7.75 0.47
CA ASN A 23 2.37 -8.36 -0.57
C ASN A 23 3.84 -8.50 -0.15
N PHE A 24 4.39 -7.53 0.59
CA PHE A 24 5.75 -7.63 1.11
C PHE A 24 5.86 -8.79 2.11
N VAL A 25 4.92 -8.89 3.05
CA VAL A 25 4.84 -9.96 4.05
C VAL A 25 4.69 -11.32 3.38
N PHE A 26 3.75 -11.47 2.44
CA PHE A 26 3.53 -12.73 1.74
C PHE A 26 4.71 -13.14 0.86
N LYS A 27 5.43 -12.19 0.25
CA LYS A 27 6.68 -12.48 -0.46
C LYS A 27 7.78 -12.93 0.49
N PHE A 28 7.86 -12.37 1.70
CA PHE A 28 8.79 -12.82 2.72
C PHE A 28 8.46 -14.26 3.16
N ILE A 29 7.20 -14.54 3.45
CA ILE A 29 6.70 -15.89 3.80
C ILE A 29 7.05 -16.89 2.69
N ASN A 30 6.75 -16.56 1.43
CA ASN A 30 7.01 -17.43 0.29
C ASN A 30 8.51 -17.70 0.08
N ARG A 31 9.39 -16.72 0.35
CA ARG A 31 10.84 -16.91 0.25
C ARG A 31 11.36 -17.85 1.34
N LYS A 32 10.90 -17.68 2.58
CA LYS A 32 11.39 -18.44 3.75
C LYS A 32 10.80 -19.85 3.81
N TRP A 33 9.52 -20.02 3.47
CA TRP A 33 8.80 -21.29 3.66
C TRP A 33 8.16 -21.86 2.38
N GLY A 34 8.32 -21.22 1.22
CA GLY A 34 7.62 -21.62 -0.02
C GLY A 34 7.83 -23.08 -0.43
N LYS A 35 9.02 -23.67 -0.18
CA LYS A 35 9.27 -25.09 -0.43
C LYS A 35 8.41 -26.00 0.47
N LYS A 36 8.35 -25.70 1.78
CA LYS A 36 7.51 -26.44 2.76
C LYS A 36 6.02 -26.26 2.47
N ILE A 37 5.61 -25.05 2.07
CA ILE A 37 4.22 -24.73 1.70
C ILE A 37 3.78 -25.56 0.48
N ARG A 38 4.65 -25.85 -0.49
CA ARG A 38 4.27 -26.61 -1.68
C ARG A 38 4.13 -28.12 -1.44
N VAL A 39 4.80 -28.65 -0.42
CA VAL A 39 4.80 -30.08 -0.08
C VAL A 39 3.55 -30.49 0.71
N ASN A 40 2.95 -29.58 1.48
CA ASN A 40 1.72 -29.87 2.23
C ASN A 40 0.47 -29.66 1.36
N GLU A 41 -0.24 -30.75 1.03
CA GLU A 41 -1.29 -30.70 0.01
C GLU A 41 -2.52 -29.86 0.35
N LYS A 42 -2.98 -29.83 1.60
CA LYS A 42 -4.26 -29.17 1.96
C LYS A 42 -4.06 -27.75 2.46
N ASN A 43 -3.18 -27.55 3.45
CA ASN A 43 -2.92 -26.22 4.03
C ASN A 43 -1.98 -25.40 3.15
N GLY A 44 -1.09 -26.06 2.43
CA GLY A 44 -0.16 -25.42 1.50
C GLY A 44 -0.83 -24.79 0.27
N LYS A 45 -1.82 -25.48 -0.31
CA LYS A 45 -2.60 -24.96 -1.46
C LYS A 45 -3.36 -23.69 -1.09
N LYS A 46 -4.01 -23.64 0.07
CA LYS A 46 -4.73 -22.45 0.57
C LYS A 46 -3.79 -21.26 0.75
N LEU A 47 -2.68 -21.45 1.46
CA LEU A 47 -1.71 -20.37 1.71
C LEU A 47 -1.06 -19.86 0.42
N ASN A 48 -0.73 -20.76 -0.52
CA ASN A 48 -0.22 -20.38 -1.83
C ASN A 48 -1.24 -19.57 -2.65
N SER A 49 -2.53 -19.88 -2.54
CA SER A 49 -3.60 -19.10 -3.17
C SER A 49 -3.65 -17.67 -2.62
N ILE A 50 -3.60 -17.52 -1.29
CA ILE A 50 -3.58 -16.22 -0.61
C ILE A 50 -2.35 -15.40 -1.04
N ILE A 51 -1.16 -15.99 -1.02
CA ILE A 51 0.08 -15.35 -1.46
C ILE A 51 -0.04 -14.84 -2.91
N LYS A 52 -0.60 -15.67 -3.81
CA LYS A 52 -0.82 -15.31 -5.22
C LYS A 52 -1.84 -14.19 -5.36
N PHE A 53 -2.93 -14.22 -4.60
CA PHE A 53 -3.96 -13.17 -4.61
C PHE A 53 -3.34 -11.81 -4.27
N PHE A 54 -2.69 -11.68 -3.11
CA PHE A 54 -2.08 -10.41 -2.70
C PHE A 54 -0.96 -9.96 -3.64
N SER A 55 -0.18 -10.90 -4.20
CA SER A 55 0.86 -10.56 -5.19
C SER A 55 0.28 -10.02 -6.49
N LYS A 56 -0.82 -10.59 -6.98
CA LYS A 56 -1.49 -10.15 -8.22
C LYS A 56 -2.26 -8.84 -8.02
N GLN A 57 -2.90 -8.68 -6.88
CA GLN A 57 -3.73 -7.51 -6.59
C GLN A 57 -2.93 -6.32 -6.04
N HIS A 58 -1.69 -6.49 -5.60
CA HIS A 58 -0.85 -5.42 -5.03
C HIS A 58 -0.88 -4.10 -5.83
N VAL A 59 -0.69 -4.16 -7.15
CA VAL A 59 -0.71 -2.96 -7.99
C VAL A 59 -2.11 -2.33 -8.02
N ARG A 60 -3.17 -3.15 -8.06
CA ARG A 60 -4.55 -2.66 -8.06
C ARG A 60 -4.90 -2.00 -6.73
N PHE A 61 -4.52 -2.61 -5.60
CA PHE A 61 -4.69 -2.01 -4.27
C PHE A 61 -3.93 -0.68 -4.14
N GLY A 62 -2.68 -0.62 -4.62
CA GLY A 62 -1.90 0.61 -4.60
C GLY A 62 -2.50 1.72 -5.48
N VAL A 63 -2.97 1.39 -6.68
CA VAL A 63 -3.63 2.36 -7.58
C VAL A 63 -4.96 2.84 -7.00
N LEU A 64 -5.79 1.93 -6.50
CA LEU A 64 -7.05 2.29 -5.83
C LEU A 64 -6.80 3.16 -4.60
N ALA A 65 -5.77 2.84 -3.80
CA ALA A 65 -5.40 3.66 -2.64
C ALA A 65 -5.05 5.09 -3.06
N ILE A 66 -4.28 5.28 -4.14
CA ILE A 66 -3.95 6.62 -4.65
C ILE A 66 -5.21 7.35 -5.11
N VAL A 67 -6.10 6.69 -5.84
CA VAL A 67 -7.34 7.32 -6.33
C VAL A 67 -8.23 7.76 -5.17
N ILE A 68 -8.50 6.86 -4.21
CA ILE A 68 -9.33 7.18 -3.04
C ILE A 68 -8.65 8.25 -2.18
N MET A 69 -7.33 8.20 -2.01
CA MET A 69 -6.59 9.23 -1.29
C MET A 69 -6.73 10.60 -1.95
N VAL A 70 -6.63 10.70 -3.28
CA VAL A 70 -6.82 11.97 -3.99
C VAL A 70 -8.23 12.51 -3.78
N ILE A 71 -9.25 11.64 -3.85
CA ILE A 71 -10.64 12.03 -3.55
C ILE A 71 -10.77 12.51 -2.10
N HIS A 72 -10.21 11.78 -1.14
CA HIS A 72 -10.18 12.15 0.27
C HIS A 72 -9.53 13.52 0.49
N VAL A 73 -8.37 13.77 -0.13
CA VAL A 73 -7.65 15.04 -0.03
C VAL A 73 -8.46 16.19 -0.63
N ILE A 74 -9.05 16.01 -1.82
CA ILE A 74 -9.89 17.05 -2.45
C ILE A 74 -11.07 17.38 -1.54
N PHE A 75 -11.78 16.35 -1.06
CA PHE A 75 -12.96 16.52 -0.22
C PHE A 75 -12.64 17.18 1.14
N GLN A 76 -11.59 16.73 1.83
CA GLN A 76 -11.16 17.32 3.10
C GLN A 76 -10.63 18.74 2.91
N TYR A 77 -9.84 18.99 1.85
CA TYR A 77 -9.30 20.31 1.55
C TYR A 77 -10.40 21.34 1.29
N SER A 78 -11.45 20.96 0.56
CA SER A 78 -12.55 21.86 0.26
C SER A 78 -13.17 22.44 1.53
N TRP A 79 -13.45 21.63 2.55
CA TRP A 79 -14.20 22.08 3.74
C TRP A 79 -13.37 22.37 4.98
N TYR A 80 -12.21 21.73 5.16
CA TYR A 80 -11.42 21.83 6.39
C TYR A 80 -9.96 22.26 6.13
N GLY A 81 -9.56 22.39 4.87
CA GLY A 81 -8.18 22.67 4.48
C GLY A 81 -7.25 21.45 4.60
N LEU A 82 -5.95 21.67 4.41
CA LEU A 82 -4.95 20.60 4.40
C LEU A 82 -4.17 20.57 5.71
N SER A 83 -4.23 19.44 6.44
CA SER A 83 -3.39 19.26 7.62
C SER A 83 -1.93 18.97 7.24
N LYS A 84 -0.98 19.34 8.11
CA LYS A 84 0.45 19.09 7.89
C LYS A 84 0.75 17.60 7.67
N THR A 85 0.12 16.73 8.45
CA THR A 85 0.28 15.27 8.32
C THR A 85 -0.34 14.73 7.03
N GLY A 86 -1.47 15.30 6.59
CA GLY A 86 -2.09 14.96 5.30
C GLY A 86 -1.23 15.34 4.10
N MET A 87 -0.59 16.52 4.15
CA MET A 87 0.35 16.95 3.11
C MET A 87 1.56 16.01 3.01
N ILE A 88 2.15 15.63 4.15
CA ILE A 88 3.30 14.71 4.18
C ILE A 88 2.86 13.33 3.64
N ALA A 89 1.70 12.82 4.06
CA ALA A 89 1.17 11.55 3.57
C ALA A 89 0.96 11.55 2.05
N LEU A 90 0.40 12.64 1.50
CA LEU A 90 0.21 12.83 0.06
C LEU A 90 1.53 12.79 -0.71
N ILE A 91 2.57 13.49 -0.23
CA ILE A 91 3.90 13.51 -0.85
C ILE A 91 4.52 12.11 -0.83
N ILE A 92 4.48 11.44 0.32
CA ILE A 92 5.05 10.09 0.49
C ILE A 92 4.31 9.09 -0.41
N MET A 93 2.99 9.17 -0.49
CA MET A 93 2.21 8.28 -1.34
C MET A 93 2.44 8.56 -2.83
N GLY A 94 2.58 9.83 -3.23
CA GLY A 94 3.02 10.21 -4.57
C GLY A 94 4.39 9.61 -4.93
N LEU A 95 5.38 9.76 -4.03
CA LEU A 95 6.70 9.16 -4.17
C LEU A 95 6.62 7.63 -4.31
N GLN A 96 5.76 6.98 -3.51
CA GLN A 96 5.56 5.54 -3.55
C GLN A 96 4.98 5.07 -4.90
N GLY A 97 4.05 5.83 -5.48
CA GLY A 97 3.54 5.62 -6.83
C GLY A 97 4.63 5.74 -7.89
N ILE A 98 5.46 6.79 -7.83
CA ILE A 98 6.59 7.00 -8.73
C ILE A 98 7.58 5.83 -8.65
N LEU A 99 7.97 5.41 -7.45
CA LEU A 99 8.85 4.26 -7.24
C LEU A 99 8.27 2.97 -7.84
N GLY A 100 6.95 2.78 -7.74
CA GLY A 100 6.23 1.66 -8.35
C GLY A 100 6.32 1.67 -9.89
N ILE A 101 6.15 2.85 -10.51
CA ILE A 101 6.29 3.03 -11.96
C ILE A 101 7.74 2.81 -12.41
N MET A 102 8.70 3.37 -11.68
CA MET A 102 10.13 3.22 -11.95
C MET A 102 10.56 1.74 -11.88
N LEU A 103 10.04 0.94 -10.94
CA LEU A 103 10.29 -0.50 -10.88
C LEU A 103 9.79 -1.27 -12.11
N LYS A 104 8.75 -0.77 -12.77
CA LYS A 104 8.21 -1.38 -13.99
C LYS A 104 9.01 -0.99 -15.23
N LYS A 105 9.48 0.26 -15.31
CA LYS A 105 10.17 0.81 -16.48
C LYS A 105 11.69 0.62 -16.47
N ASN A 106 12.34 0.73 -15.31
CA ASN A 106 13.80 0.78 -15.23
C ASN A 106 14.42 -0.59 -14.94
N LYS A 107 15.35 -1.02 -15.79
CA LYS A 107 16.17 -2.22 -15.56
C LYS A 107 17.43 -1.92 -14.73
N ASN A 108 17.95 -0.70 -14.82
CA ASN A 108 19.12 -0.26 -14.06
C ASN A 108 18.69 0.18 -12.65
N ASN A 109 19.51 -0.12 -11.63
CA ASN A 109 19.26 0.20 -10.21
C ASN A 109 17.97 -0.38 -9.60
N LYS A 110 17.39 -1.42 -10.21
CA LYS A 110 16.15 -2.07 -9.74
C LYS A 110 16.23 -2.52 -8.27
N LYS A 111 17.40 -2.96 -7.80
CA LYS A 111 17.62 -3.37 -6.40
C LYS A 111 17.43 -2.20 -5.44
N THR A 112 18.01 -1.05 -5.76
CA THR A 112 17.92 0.19 -4.96
C THR A 112 16.49 0.72 -4.96
N ILE A 113 15.86 0.85 -6.13
CA ILE A 113 14.46 1.31 -6.24
C ILE A 113 13.53 0.38 -5.46
N LEU A 114 13.76 -0.93 -5.52
CA LEU A 114 12.96 -1.92 -4.79
C LEU A 114 13.16 -1.80 -3.27
N MET A 115 14.35 -1.43 -2.81
CA MET A 115 14.60 -1.17 -1.40
C MET A 115 13.77 0.03 -0.93
N PHE A 116 13.86 1.17 -1.63
CA PHE A 116 13.07 2.35 -1.30
C PHE A 116 11.56 2.10 -1.37
N HIS A 117 11.08 1.43 -2.42
CA HIS A 117 9.65 1.08 -2.56
C HIS A 117 9.12 0.21 -1.41
N ARG A 118 9.99 -0.51 -0.69
CA ARG A 118 9.60 -1.33 0.49
C ARG A 118 9.71 -0.56 1.80
N LEU A 119 10.63 0.39 1.91
CA LEU A 119 10.86 1.15 3.13
C LEU A 119 9.90 2.35 3.27
N VAL A 120 9.66 3.07 2.17
CA VAL A 120 8.79 4.26 2.14
C VAL A 120 7.37 4.00 2.68
N PRO A 121 6.69 2.87 2.37
CA PRO A 121 5.38 2.56 2.94
C PRO A 121 5.37 2.38 4.46
N ILE A 122 6.51 1.98 5.07
CA ILE A 122 6.59 1.81 6.52
C ILE A 122 6.47 3.18 7.20
N MET A 123 7.15 4.19 6.64
CA MET A 123 7.01 5.58 7.09
C MET A 123 5.58 6.09 6.87
N LEU A 124 4.96 5.76 5.73
CA LEU A 124 3.57 6.13 5.45
C LEU A 124 2.60 5.56 6.49
N ILE A 125 2.75 4.27 6.85
CA ILE A 125 1.89 3.63 7.88
C ILE A 125 2.04 4.34 9.23
N ILE A 126 3.27 4.69 9.63
CA ILE A 126 3.51 5.42 10.88
C ILE A 126 2.81 6.77 10.85
N ILE A 127 2.93 7.53 9.76
CA ILE A 127 2.30 8.86 9.65
C ILE A 127 0.77 8.74 9.68
N LEU A 128 0.21 7.76 8.97
CA LEU A 128 -1.24 7.52 8.96
C LEU A 128 -1.79 7.11 10.33
N ALA A 129 -1.00 6.41 11.15
CA ALA A 129 -1.41 6.04 12.51
C ALA A 129 -1.64 7.25 13.43
N PHE A 130 -1.02 8.39 13.13
CA PHE A 130 -1.18 9.64 13.87
C PHE A 130 -1.94 10.72 13.09
N HIS A 131 -2.43 10.41 11.89
CA HIS A 131 -3.19 11.36 11.08
C HIS A 131 -4.67 11.34 11.51
N PRO A 132 -5.24 12.47 11.96
CA PRO A 132 -6.68 12.56 12.17
C PRO A 132 -7.37 12.48 10.80
N ALA A 133 -8.25 11.49 10.64
CA ALA A 133 -9.00 11.25 9.41
C ALA A 133 -10.14 12.26 9.21
#